data_AF-A0AAV1KMH3-F1
#
_entry.id   AF-A0AAV1KMH3-F1
#
_cell.length_a   1.000
_cell.length_b   1.000
_cell.length_c   1.000
_cell.angle_alpha   90.00
_cell.angle_beta   90.00
_cell.angle_gamma   90.00
#
_symmetry.space_group_name_H-M   'P 1'
#
loop_
_entity.id
_entity.type
_entity.pdbx_description
1 polymer ?
#
loop_
_entity_poly.entity_id
_entity_poly.type
_entity_poly.pdbx_seq_one_letter_code
_entity_poly.pdbx_strand_id
1 'polypeptide(L)'
;MGKKSTASVAKSKEKRQARKLEQRRIADGMNYVNLANKLTDLASLCKELLVFQNNDMEVDMYIQRVTELDKNVLDWAINLTEKNMKKLYETCAWGWNRERKVEEMTDDSAWYLIAREKKGKLLAFSHFRFDMDFGEPVLYW
;
A
#
# COMPACT_ATOMS: atom_id res chain seq x y z
N MET A 1 -30.74 -41.15 19.21
CA MET A 1 -30.15 -40.34 18.12
C MET A 1 -31.11 -39.20 17.78
N GLY A 2 -30.86 -37.99 18.24
CA GLY A 2 -31.79 -36.85 18.08
C GLY A 2 -31.77 -36.28 16.67
N LYS A 3 -32.93 -36.26 15.99
CA LYS A 3 -33.10 -35.58 14.69
C LYS A 3 -32.87 -34.08 14.87
N LYS A 4 -31.89 -33.53 14.16
CA LYS A 4 -31.64 -32.07 14.10
C LYS A 4 -32.88 -31.36 13.55
N SER A 5 -33.33 -30.30 14.20
CA SER A 5 -34.49 -29.51 13.76
C SER A 5 -34.22 -28.87 12.39
N THR A 6 -35.26 -28.69 11.58
CA THR A 6 -35.20 -28.05 10.25
C THR A 6 -34.53 -26.67 10.31
N ALA A 7 -34.81 -25.89 11.36
CA ALA A 7 -34.15 -24.61 11.63
C ALA A 7 -32.63 -24.73 11.83
N SER A 8 -32.16 -25.76 12.54
CA SER A 8 -30.71 -25.98 12.74
C SER A 8 -29.99 -26.39 11.45
N VAL A 9 -30.68 -27.10 10.54
CA VAL A 9 -30.17 -27.47 9.22
C VAL A 9 -30.09 -26.25 8.30
N ALA A 10 -31.11 -25.38 8.31
CA ALA A 10 -31.12 -24.13 7.55
C ALA A 10 -29.98 -23.20 7.98
N LYS A 11 -29.82 -22.95 9.29
CA LYS A 11 -28.72 -22.14 9.85
C LYS A 11 -27.33 -22.68 9.48
N SER A 12 -27.17 -24.00 9.45
CA SER A 12 -25.91 -24.65 9.02
C SER A 12 -25.63 -24.44 7.52
N LYS A 13 -26.66 -24.53 6.67
CA LYS A 13 -26.55 -24.25 5.23
C LYS A 13 -26.19 -22.79 4.97
N GLU A 14 -26.86 -21.84 5.62
CA GLU A 14 -26.56 -20.41 5.52
C GLU A 14 -25.12 -20.11 5.93
N LYS A 15 -24.67 -20.62 7.09
CA LYS A 15 -23.28 -20.46 7.55
C LYS A 15 -22.27 -21.02 6.55
N ARG A 16 -22.58 -22.16 5.91
CA ARG A 16 -21.72 -22.75 4.86
C ARG A 16 -21.69 -21.88 3.60
N GLN A 17 -22.82 -21.31 3.20
CA GLN A 17 -22.90 -20.41 2.05
C GLN A 17 -22.16 -19.09 2.31
N ALA A 18 -22.33 -18.49 3.48
CA ALA A 18 -21.60 -17.29 3.90
C ALA A 18 -20.08 -17.49 3.87
N ARG A 19 -19.60 -18.63 4.41
CA ARG A 19 -18.17 -18.99 4.35
C ARG A 19 -17.65 -19.15 2.92
N LYS A 20 -18.44 -19.75 2.03
CA LYS A 20 -18.06 -19.90 0.61
C LYS A 20 -18.01 -18.56 -0.11
N LEU A 21 -18.90 -17.63 0.21
CA LEU A 21 -18.90 -16.29 -0.37
C LEU A 21 -17.66 -15.53 0.11
N GLU A 22 -17.36 -15.59 1.40
CA GLU A 22 -16.17 -14.94 1.96
C GLU A 22 -14.87 -15.49 1.37
N GLN A 23 -14.76 -16.82 1.23
CA GLN A 23 -13.60 -17.43 0.57
C GLN A 23 -13.42 -16.98 -0.88
N ARG A 24 -14.52 -16.79 -1.63
CA ARG A 24 -14.44 -16.25 -2.99
C ARG A 24 -14.01 -14.79 -2.97
N ARG A 25 -14.59 -13.98 -2.08
CA ARG A 25 -14.24 -12.56 -1.94
C ARG A 25 -12.75 -12.37 -1.68
N ILE A 26 -12.19 -13.16 -0.75
CA ILE A 26 -10.75 -13.14 -0.45
C ILE A 26 -9.94 -13.62 -1.67
N ALA A 27 -10.37 -14.69 -2.36
CA ALA A 27 -9.67 -15.19 -3.54
C ALA A 27 -9.66 -14.16 -4.69
N ASP A 28 -10.78 -13.49 -4.93
CA ASP A 28 -10.90 -12.43 -5.93
C ASP A 28 -10.02 -11.22 -5.55
N GLY A 29 -10.02 -10.82 -4.28
CA GLY A 29 -9.14 -9.79 -3.75
C GLY A 29 -7.66 -10.12 -3.96
N MET A 30 -7.25 -11.33 -3.60
CA MET A 30 -5.88 -11.81 -3.81
C MET A 30 -5.49 -11.78 -5.29
N ASN A 31 -6.43 -12.09 -6.19
CA ASN A 31 -6.20 -12.01 -7.63
C ASN A 31 -5.97 -10.56 -8.08
N TYR A 32 -6.73 -9.59 -7.58
CA TYR A 32 -6.51 -8.17 -7.89
C TYR A 32 -5.15 -7.67 -7.39
N VAL A 33 -4.78 -8.01 -6.16
CA VAL A 33 -3.47 -7.67 -5.59
C VAL A 33 -2.34 -8.25 -6.43
N ASN A 34 -2.46 -9.52 -6.83
CA ASN A 34 -1.47 -10.18 -7.69
C ASN A 34 -1.36 -9.53 -9.07
N LEU A 35 -2.46 -9.08 -9.66
CA LEU A 35 -2.44 -8.38 -10.94
C LEU A 35 -1.79 -7.00 -10.80
N ALA A 36 -2.12 -6.25 -9.75
CA ALA A 36 -1.52 -4.95 -9.47
C ALA A 36 -0.01 -5.05 -9.23
N ASN A 37 0.43 -6.04 -8.46
CA ASN A 37 1.85 -6.31 -8.20
C ASN A 37 2.62 -6.89 -9.40
N LYS A 38 1.96 -7.19 -10.53
CA LYS A 38 2.62 -7.54 -11.80
C LYS A 38 2.79 -6.35 -12.74
N LEU A 39 2.21 -5.19 -12.41
CA LEU A 39 2.41 -3.99 -13.21
C LEU A 39 3.88 -3.56 -13.15
N THR A 40 4.43 -3.22 -14.32
CA THR A 40 5.78 -2.67 -14.46
C THR A 40 5.75 -1.16 -14.69
N ASP A 41 4.66 -0.62 -15.23
CA ASP A 41 4.49 0.80 -15.53
C ASP A 41 3.14 1.32 -15.01
N LEU A 42 3.08 1.61 -13.71
CA LEU A 42 1.91 2.20 -13.07
C LEU A 42 1.68 3.65 -13.51
N ALA A 43 2.74 4.38 -13.86
CA ALA A 43 2.69 5.79 -14.26
C ALA A 43 1.86 6.00 -15.54
N SER A 44 1.90 5.03 -16.46
CA SER A 44 1.09 5.06 -17.69
C SER A 44 -0.43 5.21 -17.45
N LEU A 45 -0.93 4.69 -16.32
CA LEU A 45 -2.37 4.70 -15.99
C LEU A 45 -2.85 6.05 -15.44
N CYS A 46 -1.94 6.91 -14.98
CA CYS A 46 -2.27 8.16 -14.30
C CYS A 46 -1.37 9.34 -14.72
N LYS A 47 -0.80 9.29 -15.93
CA LYS A 47 0.19 10.25 -16.41
C LYS A 47 -0.21 11.72 -16.25
N GLU A 48 -1.48 12.04 -16.50
CA GLU A 48 -2.00 13.41 -16.37
C GLU A 48 -2.04 13.91 -14.91
N LEU A 49 -2.08 12.99 -13.95
CA LEU A 49 -2.06 13.30 -12.50
C LEU A 49 -0.64 13.43 -11.95
N LEU A 50 0.39 13.14 -12.75
CA LEU A 50 1.80 13.21 -12.34
C LEU A 50 2.42 14.59 -12.53
N VAL A 51 1.61 15.61 -12.79
CA VAL A 51 2.04 17.00 -12.85
C VAL A 51 1.10 17.83 -11.99
N PHE A 52 1.66 18.67 -11.13
CA PHE A 52 0.91 19.66 -10.36
C PHE A 52 1.49 21.04 -10.64
N GLN A 53 0.63 22.00 -11.00
CA GLN A 53 1.04 23.38 -11.22
C GLN A 53 0.01 24.35 -10.66
N ASN A 54 0.50 25.34 -9.92
CA ASN A 54 -0.26 26.53 -9.52
C ASN A 54 0.64 27.78 -9.67
N ASN A 55 0.17 28.93 -9.19
CA ASN A 55 0.91 30.20 -9.33
C ASN A 55 2.26 30.20 -8.56
N ASP A 56 2.40 29.36 -7.54
CA ASP A 56 3.54 29.37 -6.62
C ASP A 56 4.53 28.23 -6.89
N MET A 57 4.08 27.15 -7.55
CA MET A 57 4.83 25.92 -7.68
C MET A 57 4.48 25.12 -8.93
N GLU A 58 5.51 24.51 -9.50
CA GLU A 58 5.41 23.50 -10.54
C GLU A 58 6.16 22.24 -10.08
N VAL A 59 5.44 21.12 -10.02
CA VAL A 59 5.91 19.85 -9.48
C VAL A 59 5.71 18.77 -10.53
N ASP A 60 6.80 18.10 -10.86
CA ASP A 60 6.77 16.86 -11.62
C ASP A 60 6.81 15.68 -10.65
N MET A 61 5.98 14.68 -10.91
CA MET A 61 5.93 13.45 -10.14
C MET A 61 6.29 12.24 -11.00
N TYR A 62 6.83 11.21 -10.38
CA TYR A 62 7.08 9.93 -11.01
C TYR A 62 6.79 8.78 -10.05
N ILE A 63 6.44 7.63 -10.60
CA ILE A 63 6.15 6.41 -9.85
C ILE A 63 7.16 5.34 -10.23
N GLN A 64 7.80 4.72 -9.24
CA GLN A 64 8.71 3.59 -9.44
C GLN A 64 8.56 2.55 -8.34
N ARG A 65 8.93 1.31 -8.66
CA ARG A 65 9.14 0.27 -7.64
C ARG A 65 10.40 0.58 -6.84
N VAL A 66 10.45 0.16 -5.59
CA VAL A 66 11.66 0.30 -4.76
C VAL A 66 12.87 -0.38 -5.40
N THR A 67 12.66 -1.50 -6.09
CA THR A 67 13.70 -2.27 -6.79
C THR A 67 14.35 -1.50 -7.95
N GLU A 68 13.69 -0.45 -8.45
CA GLU A 68 14.15 0.39 -9.56
C GLU A 68 14.44 1.84 -9.14
N LEU A 69 14.18 2.17 -7.87
CA LEU A 69 14.35 3.51 -7.34
C LEU A 69 15.83 3.80 -7.08
N ASP A 70 16.25 5.02 -7.41
CA ASP A 70 17.61 5.48 -7.09
C ASP A 70 17.84 5.42 -5.57
N LYS A 71 18.98 4.84 -5.16
CA LYS A 71 19.31 4.62 -3.75
C LYS A 71 19.34 5.92 -2.95
N ASN A 72 19.79 7.04 -3.54
CA ASN A 72 19.83 8.33 -2.85
C ASN A 72 18.41 8.88 -2.64
N VAL A 73 17.48 8.60 -3.57
CA VAL A 73 16.06 8.97 -3.41
C VAL A 73 15.41 8.15 -2.29
N LEU A 74 15.69 6.84 -2.23
CA LEU A 74 15.22 5.97 -1.16
C LEU A 74 15.76 6.39 0.21
N ASP A 75 17.06 6.65 0.30
CA ASP A 75 17.71 7.14 1.52
C ASP A 75 17.13 8.49 1.96
N TRP A 76 16.88 9.40 1.00
CA TRP A 76 16.21 10.66 1.26
C TRP A 76 14.81 10.45 1.84
N ALA A 77 14.02 9.53 1.27
CA ALA A 77 12.67 9.23 1.75
C ALA A 77 12.69 8.66 3.17
N ILE A 78 13.56 7.68 3.46
CA ILE A 78 13.74 7.09 4.80
C ILE A 78 14.13 8.16 5.82
N ASN A 79 15.10 9.01 5.48
CA ASN A 79 15.57 10.07 6.38
C ASN A 79 14.49 11.15 6.59
N LEU A 80 13.69 11.45 5.57
CA LEU A 80 12.56 12.36 5.69
C LEU A 80 11.48 11.78 6.61
N THR A 81 11.17 10.47 6.50
CA THR A 81 10.27 9.77 7.43
C THR A 81 10.77 9.86 8.86
N GLU A 82 12.03 9.53 9.13
CA GLU A 82 12.56 9.61 10.49
C GLU A 82 12.47 11.04 11.03
N LYS A 83 12.90 12.02 10.25
CA LYS A 83 12.88 13.43 10.65
C LYS A 83 11.47 13.88 11.05
N ASN A 84 10.46 13.48 10.30
CA ASN A 84 9.09 13.94 10.51
C ASN A 84 8.32 13.09 11.56
N MET A 85 8.57 11.79 11.60
CA MET A 85 7.71 10.84 12.31
C MET A 85 8.31 10.30 13.60
N LYS A 86 9.64 10.27 13.75
CA LYS A 86 10.31 9.65 14.90
C LYS A 86 9.73 10.08 16.24
N LYS A 87 9.65 11.40 16.45
CA LYS A 87 9.13 11.97 17.71
C LYS A 87 7.69 11.52 17.99
N LEU A 88 6.84 11.46 16.96
CA LEU A 88 5.45 11.01 17.11
C LEU A 88 5.38 9.53 17.51
N TYR A 89 6.20 8.68 16.87
CA TYR A 89 6.29 7.26 17.18
C TYR A 89 6.85 6.99 18.58
N GLU A 90 7.88 7.72 19.01
CA GLU A 90 8.44 7.62 20.36
C GLU A 90 7.43 7.99 21.46
N THR A 91 6.47 8.87 21.15
CA THR A 91 5.42 9.28 22.09
C THR A 91 4.18 8.40 22.10
N CYS A 92 4.06 7.44 21.18
CA CYS A 92 2.92 6.53 21.11
C CYS A 92 3.31 5.10 21.51
N ALA A 93 2.32 4.22 21.69
CA ALA A 93 2.53 2.85 22.17
C ALA A 93 3.40 1.99 21.24
N TRP A 94 3.58 2.39 19.97
CA TRP A 94 4.35 1.65 18.98
C TRP A 94 5.87 1.84 19.12
N GLY A 95 6.32 3.01 19.60
CA GLY A 95 7.73 3.37 19.62
C GLY A 95 8.32 3.58 18.23
N TRP A 96 9.59 4.01 18.17
CA TRP A 96 10.35 4.14 16.92
C TRP A 96 11.40 3.03 16.81
N ASN A 97 11.37 2.28 15.71
CA ASN A 97 12.42 1.34 15.35
C ASN A 97 12.84 1.61 13.90
N ARG A 98 14.03 2.18 13.72
CA ARG A 98 14.54 2.55 12.40
C ARG A 98 14.73 1.32 11.51
N GLU A 99 15.29 0.23 12.02
CA GLU A 99 15.55 -0.99 11.24
C GLU A 99 14.25 -1.57 10.67
N ARG A 100 13.22 -1.73 11.52
CA ARG A 100 11.89 -2.19 11.05
C ARG A 100 11.27 -1.26 10.02
N LYS A 101 11.43 0.06 10.19
CA LYS A 101 10.86 1.03 9.25
C LYS A 101 11.62 1.03 7.92
N VAL A 102 12.93 0.81 7.95
CA VAL A 102 13.74 0.58 6.74
C VAL A 102 13.28 -0.71 6.07
N GLU A 103 13.17 -1.83 6.79
CA GLU A 103 12.68 -3.10 6.24
C GLU A 103 11.33 -2.93 5.51
N GLU A 104 10.37 -2.25 6.15
CA GLU A 104 9.06 -1.92 5.57
C GLU A 104 9.17 -1.08 4.29
N MET A 105 10.00 -0.02 4.32
CA MET A 105 10.22 0.87 3.17
C MET A 105 11.02 0.22 2.04
N THR A 106 11.74 -0.87 2.32
CA THR A 106 12.54 -1.61 1.34
C THR A 106 11.90 -2.92 0.86
N ASP A 107 10.65 -3.17 1.23
CA ASP A 107 9.91 -4.36 0.78
C ASP A 107 9.82 -4.41 -0.76
N ASP A 108 10.12 -5.56 -1.38
CA ASP A 108 10.16 -5.70 -2.85
C ASP A 108 8.83 -5.35 -3.57
N SER A 109 7.70 -5.35 -2.84
CA SER A 109 6.40 -4.94 -3.35
C SER A 109 6.11 -3.44 -3.22
N ALA A 110 7.02 -2.68 -2.61
CA ALA A 110 6.89 -1.25 -2.39
C ALA A 110 6.98 -0.44 -3.69
N TRP A 111 6.06 0.50 -3.79
CA TRP A 111 6.03 1.55 -4.79
C TRP A 111 6.25 2.90 -4.14
N TYR A 112 6.87 3.79 -4.90
CA TYR A 112 7.15 5.15 -4.51
C TYR A 112 6.59 6.11 -5.55
N LEU A 113 5.70 6.98 -5.13
CA LEU A 113 5.36 8.22 -5.84
C LEU A 113 6.29 9.31 -5.31
N ILE A 114 7.14 9.87 -6.15
CA ILE A 114 8.10 10.91 -5.80
C ILE A 114 7.70 12.22 -6.47
N ALA A 115 7.65 13.30 -5.71
CA ALA A 115 7.44 14.66 -6.19
C ALA A 115 8.76 15.44 -6.20
N ARG A 116 9.04 16.14 -7.30
CA ARG A 116 10.24 16.98 -7.46
C ARG A 116 9.96 18.27 -8.19
N GLU A 117 10.75 19.29 -7.91
CA GLU A 117 10.81 20.50 -8.74
C GLU A 117 11.48 20.17 -10.08
N LYS A 118 11.22 20.98 -11.13
CA LYS A 118 11.91 20.89 -12.43
C LYS A 118 13.44 20.85 -12.35
N LYS A 119 14.02 21.48 -11.33
CA LYS A 119 15.47 21.52 -11.08
C LYS A 119 16.00 20.24 -10.40
N GLY A 120 15.17 19.24 -10.18
CA GLY A 120 15.53 17.94 -9.62
C GLY A 120 15.48 17.84 -8.10
N LYS A 121 15.14 18.93 -7.40
CA LYS A 121 15.00 18.92 -5.94
C LYS A 121 13.78 18.09 -5.52
N LEU A 122 14.01 17.09 -4.67
CA LEU A 122 12.96 16.26 -4.09
C LEU A 122 12.13 17.06 -3.09
N LEU A 123 10.80 16.95 -3.19
CA LEU A 123 9.84 17.72 -2.41
C LEU A 123 9.05 16.86 -1.43
N ALA A 124 8.50 15.76 -1.92
CA ALA A 124 7.64 14.86 -1.15
C ALA A 124 7.68 13.45 -1.74
N PHE A 125 7.21 12.48 -0.97
CA PHE A 125 6.95 11.15 -1.49
C PHE A 125 5.73 10.54 -0.83
N SER A 126 5.18 9.52 -1.47
CA SER A 126 4.30 8.53 -0.86
C SER A 126 4.88 7.14 -1.14
N HIS A 127 5.04 6.35 -0.08
CA HIS A 127 5.34 4.93 -0.15
C HIS A 127 4.00 4.19 -0.08
N PHE A 128 3.80 3.19 -0.94
CA PHE A 128 2.59 2.37 -0.90
C PHE A 128 2.80 0.97 -1.45
N ARG A 129 1.88 0.06 -1.14
CA ARG A 129 1.84 -1.33 -1.60
C ARG A 129 0.42 -1.72 -2.01
N PHE A 130 0.29 -2.66 -2.93
CA PHE A 130 -0.98 -3.37 -3.12
C PHE A 130 -0.94 -4.62 -2.26
N ASP A 131 -1.84 -4.74 -1.30
CA ASP A 131 -1.83 -5.83 -0.32
C ASP A 131 -3.25 -6.27 0.07
N MET A 132 -3.36 -7.37 0.81
CA MET A 132 -4.61 -7.82 1.44
C MET A 132 -4.61 -7.40 2.91
N ASP A 133 -5.60 -6.61 3.32
CA ASP A 133 -5.79 -6.25 4.73
C ASP A 133 -7.21 -6.59 5.20
N PHE A 134 -7.32 -7.27 6.34
CA PHE A 134 -8.58 -7.82 6.88
C PHE A 134 -9.46 -8.55 5.84
N GLY A 135 -8.83 -9.20 4.85
CA GLY A 135 -9.50 -9.93 3.79
C GLY A 135 -10.00 -9.07 2.62
N GLU A 136 -9.74 -7.77 2.62
CA GLU A 136 -10.02 -6.85 1.50
C GLU A 136 -8.72 -6.52 0.75
N PRO A 137 -8.75 -6.41 -0.59
CA PRO A 137 -7.63 -5.85 -1.34
C PRO A 137 -7.54 -4.33 -1.09
N VAL A 138 -6.38 -3.85 -0.69
CA VAL A 138 -6.14 -2.45 -0.34
C VAL A 138 -4.91 -1.88 -1.03
N LEU A 139 -4.94 -0.57 -1.23
CA LEU A 139 -3.72 0.22 -1.37
C LEU A 139 -3.26 0.56 0.05
N TYR A 140 -2.12 0.05 0.48
CA TYR A 140 -1.56 0.28 1.81
C TYR A 140 -0.49 1.37 1.72
N TRP A 141 -0.58 2.44 2.52
CA TRP A 141 0.32 3.60 2.45
C TRP A 141 0.81 4.04 3.83
#